data_AF-Q5DDW3-F1
#
_entry.id   AF-Q5DDW3-F1
#
_cell.length_a   1.000
_cell.length_b   1.000
_cell.length_c   1.000
_cell.angle_alpha   90.00
_cell.angle_beta   90.00
_cell.angle_gamma   90.00
#
_symmetry.space_group_name_H-M   'P 1'
#
loop_
_entity.id
_entity.type
_entity.pdbx_description
1 polymer ?
#
loop_
_entity_poly.entity_id
_entity_poly.type
_entity_poly.pdbx_seq_one_letter_code
_entity_poly.pdbx_strand_id
1 'polypeptide(L)'
;MFCLKNKMPTRLFYDSSSRIGPIVIYADLGWTIIIDRTYGITLKNKGSHGYDPDNKEMSPFFMAAGPQIDGSRTGKLQERIKLIDIYSLICLILDLKPAPNDGSVCRVRPMVRYKSIANINRLPITSVITYVTLIFFISYNNLHC
;
A
#
# COMPACT_ATOMS: atom_id res chain seq x y z
N MET A 1 20.93 -5.40 22.33
CA MET A 1 21.49 -4.08 22.70
C MET A 1 20.53 -3.33 23.61
N PHE A 2 21.00 -2.48 24.53
CA PHE A 2 20.16 -1.53 25.27
C PHE A 2 20.51 -0.09 24.87
N CYS A 3 19.51 0.79 24.87
CA CYS A 3 19.67 2.17 24.45
C CYS A 3 18.70 3.08 25.21
N LEU A 4 19.09 4.35 25.42
CA LEU A 4 18.13 5.37 25.86
C LEU A 4 17.16 5.65 24.71
N LYS A 5 15.89 5.90 25.03
CA LYS A 5 14.84 6.16 24.03
C LYS A 5 15.24 7.23 23.00
N ASN A 6 15.81 8.34 23.46
CA ASN A 6 16.25 9.46 22.62
C ASN A 6 17.53 9.20 21.82
N LYS A 7 18.13 8.01 21.97
CA LYS A 7 19.29 7.54 21.20
C LYS A 7 18.91 6.38 20.29
N MET A 8 17.63 6.02 20.20
CA MET A 8 17.16 5.01 19.25
C MET A 8 17.42 5.46 17.82
N PRO A 9 17.75 4.53 16.90
CA PRO A 9 17.92 4.87 15.49
C PRO A 9 16.68 5.56 14.92
N THR A 10 16.85 6.76 14.35
CA THR A 10 15.75 7.59 13.84
C THR A 10 14.87 6.87 12.81
N ARG A 11 15.44 5.93 12.02
CA ARG A 11 14.69 5.13 11.05
C ARG A 11 13.58 4.27 11.64
N LEU A 12 13.64 3.98 12.95
CA LEU A 12 12.63 3.19 13.65
C LEU A 12 11.42 4.03 14.10
N PHE A 13 11.55 5.36 14.11
CA PHE A 13 10.50 6.29 14.58
C PHE A 13 9.95 5.89 15.96
N TYR A 14 10.82 5.42 16.87
CA TYR A 14 10.45 4.79 18.14
C TYR A 14 10.99 5.57 19.36
N ASP A 15 10.79 6.89 19.38
CA ASP A 15 11.30 7.77 20.44
C ASP A 15 10.33 8.84 20.94
N SER A 16 9.30 9.17 20.16
CA SER A 16 8.42 10.33 20.38
C SER A 16 7.30 10.12 21.40
N SER A 17 6.89 8.88 21.67
CA SER A 17 5.76 8.58 22.53
C SER A 17 6.14 8.50 24.01
N SER A 18 5.28 9.02 24.89
CA SER A 18 5.40 8.88 26.36
C SER A 18 5.14 7.45 26.83
N ARG A 19 4.50 6.61 26.00
CA ARG A 19 4.25 5.19 26.28
C ARG A 19 5.50 4.31 26.10
N ILE A 20 6.54 4.84 25.47
CA ILE A 20 7.82 4.16 25.30
C ILE A 20 8.67 4.47 26.54
N GLY A 21 9.11 3.41 27.21
CA GLY A 21 9.97 3.50 28.38
C GLY A 21 11.28 4.26 28.11
N PRO A 22 11.92 4.85 29.13
CA PRO A 22 13.13 5.65 28.96
C PRO A 22 14.33 4.82 28.48
N ILE A 23 14.33 3.53 28.79
CA ILE A 23 15.31 2.54 28.34
C ILE A 23 14.60 1.54 27.45
N VAL A 24 15.13 1.35 26.25
CA VAL A 24 14.65 0.36 25.28
C VAL A 24 15.72 -0.71 25.14
N ILE A 25 15.30 -1.96 25.22
CA ILE A 25 16.16 -3.12 24.98
C ILE A 25 15.57 -3.88 23.80
N TYR A 26 16.39 -4.17 22.81
CA TYR A 26 16.00 -4.99 21.67
C TYR A 26 17.07 -6.03 21.38
N ALA A 27 16.63 -7.20 20.96
CA ALA A 27 17.47 -8.36 20.73
C ALA A 27 17.96 -8.39 19.27
N ASP A 28 19.11 -9.01 19.05
CA ASP A 28 19.52 -9.43 17.71
C ASP A 28 18.71 -10.67 17.29
N LEU A 29 18.64 -10.95 15.99
CA LEU A 29 17.92 -12.11 15.47
C LEU A 29 18.35 -13.40 16.18
N GLY A 30 17.37 -14.22 16.56
CA GLY A 30 17.58 -15.50 17.26
C GLY A 30 17.78 -15.36 18.77
N TRP A 31 17.88 -14.15 19.32
CA TRP A 31 17.99 -13.91 20.76
C TRP A 31 16.65 -13.52 21.38
N THR A 32 16.45 -13.86 22.64
CA THR A 32 15.27 -13.43 23.40
C THR A 32 15.72 -12.89 24.75
N ILE A 33 15.18 -11.74 25.12
CA ILE A 33 15.46 -11.10 26.40
C ILE A 33 14.40 -11.57 27.40
N ILE A 34 14.86 -12.19 28.49
CA ILE A 34 14.01 -12.68 29.57
C ILE A 34 14.47 -12.07 30.89
N ILE A 35 13.53 -11.87 31.81
CA ILE A 35 13.84 -11.33 33.15
C ILE A 35 14.47 -12.41 34.03
N ASP A 36 13.98 -13.65 33.94
CA ASP A 36 14.49 -14.79 34.71
C ASP A 36 14.44 -16.08 33.87
N ARG A 37 15.37 -17.01 34.14
CA ARG A 37 15.52 -18.30 33.49
C ARG A 37 14.27 -19.17 33.60
N THR A 38 13.48 -19.02 34.66
CA THR A 38 12.21 -19.74 34.82
C THR A 38 11.26 -19.51 33.64
N TYR A 39 11.25 -18.30 33.08
CA TYR A 39 10.45 -17.97 31.88
C TYR A 39 11.04 -18.57 30.59
N GLY A 40 12.37 -18.69 30.53
CA GLY A 40 13.10 -19.19 29.36
C GLY A 40 12.83 -20.65 29.01
N ILE A 41 12.46 -21.48 30.00
CA ILE A 41 12.19 -22.91 29.80
C ILE A 41 11.06 -23.14 28.79
N THR A 42 10.02 -22.30 28.82
CA THR A 42 8.85 -22.40 27.92
C THR A 42 9.07 -21.83 26.51
N LEU A 43 10.19 -21.12 26.29
CA LEU A 43 10.53 -20.43 25.04
C LEU A 43 11.50 -21.24 24.17
N LYS A 44 12.02 -22.37 24.68
CA LYS A 44 12.96 -23.22 23.95
C LYS A 44 12.35 -23.69 22.62
N ASN A 45 13.09 -23.48 21.53
CA ASN A 45 12.74 -23.90 20.16
C ASN A 45 11.44 -23.29 19.58
N LYS A 46 11.01 -22.12 20.05
CA LYS A 46 9.87 -21.40 19.46
C LYS A 46 10.35 -20.28 18.54
N GLY A 47 9.57 -20.02 17.49
CA GLY A 47 9.71 -18.80 16.69
C GLY A 47 9.37 -17.56 17.52
N SER A 48 9.98 -16.44 17.19
CA SER A 48 9.74 -15.14 17.85
C SER A 48 9.80 -14.01 16.82
N HIS A 49 9.35 -12.82 17.21
CA HIS A 49 9.30 -11.62 16.38
C HIS A 49 9.52 -10.37 17.24
N GLY A 50 9.51 -9.18 16.60
CA GLY A 50 9.75 -7.90 17.29
C GLY A 50 11.21 -7.43 17.25
N TYR A 51 12.03 -8.09 16.44
CA TYR A 51 13.36 -7.63 16.08
C TYR A 51 13.29 -6.42 15.15
N ASP A 52 14.46 -5.97 14.70
CA ASP A 52 14.57 -4.90 13.71
C ASP A 52 13.72 -5.19 12.44
N PRO A 53 12.82 -4.26 12.04
CA PRO A 53 11.94 -4.46 10.88
C PRO A 53 12.68 -4.54 9.54
N ASP A 54 13.94 -4.08 9.46
CA ASP A 54 14.73 -4.19 8.23
C ASP A 54 15.33 -5.60 8.02
N ASN A 55 15.22 -6.48 9.03
CA ASN A 55 15.57 -7.89 8.87
C ASN A 55 14.61 -8.61 7.92
N LYS A 56 15.14 -9.47 7.06
CA LYS A 56 14.35 -10.22 6.07
C LYS A 56 13.36 -11.16 6.75
N GLU A 57 13.72 -11.72 7.90
CA GLU A 57 12.92 -12.61 8.75
C GLU A 57 11.71 -11.89 9.35
N MET A 58 11.77 -10.56 9.50
CA MET A 58 10.66 -9.72 9.99
C MET A 58 9.82 -9.12 8.85
N SER A 59 10.21 -9.36 7.59
CA SER A 59 9.48 -8.83 6.44
C SER A 59 8.18 -9.62 6.22
N PRO A 60 7.00 -8.98 6.26
CA PRO A 60 5.74 -9.64 5.95
C PRO A 60 5.65 -9.93 4.44
N PHE A 61 4.77 -10.85 4.06
CA PHE A 61 4.37 -10.97 2.67
C PHE A 61 3.26 -9.95 2.36
N PHE A 62 3.22 -9.47 1.11
CA PHE A 62 2.16 -8.60 0.63
C PHE A 62 1.71 -9.07 -0.77
N MET A 63 0.40 -9.25 -0.94
CA MET A 63 -0.21 -9.62 -2.22
C MET A 63 -1.46 -8.77 -2.43
N ALA A 64 -1.57 -8.17 -3.62
CA ALA A 64 -2.74 -7.43 -4.04
C ALA A 64 -3.19 -7.91 -5.43
N ALA A 65 -4.47 -8.13 -5.59
CA ALA A 65 -5.09 -8.52 -6.84
C ALA A 65 -6.49 -7.90 -6.94
N GLY A 66 -6.85 -7.47 -8.13
CA GLY A 66 -8.18 -6.89 -8.38
C GLY A 66 -8.21 -6.02 -9.64
N PRO A 67 -9.40 -5.54 -10.05
CA PRO A 67 -9.59 -4.80 -11.29
C PRO A 67 -8.77 -3.51 -11.38
N GLN A 68 -8.51 -2.88 -10.23
CA GLN A 68 -7.75 -1.65 -10.11
C GLN A 68 -6.26 -1.89 -9.82
N ILE A 69 -5.83 -3.12 -9.55
CA ILE A 69 -4.41 -3.43 -9.35
C ILE A 69 -3.75 -3.67 -10.70
N ASP A 70 -2.59 -3.06 -10.91
CA ASP A 70 -1.77 -3.29 -12.09
C ASP A 70 -0.97 -4.59 -11.96
N GLY A 71 -1.54 -5.67 -12.47
CA GLY A 71 -0.89 -6.99 -12.49
C GLY A 71 0.39 -7.07 -13.33
N SER A 72 0.70 -6.08 -14.19
CA SER A 72 1.94 -6.07 -15.00
C SER A 72 3.19 -5.75 -14.16
N ARG A 73 2.99 -5.28 -12.93
CA ARG A 73 4.06 -4.90 -11.98
C ARG A 73 4.32 -5.95 -10.91
N THR A 74 3.73 -7.14 -11.06
CA THR A 74 4.01 -8.31 -10.23
C THR A 74 5.53 -8.59 -10.20
N GLY A 75 6.12 -8.56 -9.00
CA GLY A 75 7.56 -8.82 -8.77
C GLY A 75 8.53 -7.69 -9.14
N LYS A 76 8.07 -6.53 -9.65
CA LYS A 76 8.93 -5.44 -10.15
C LYS A 76 8.97 -4.18 -9.28
N LEU A 77 8.34 -4.19 -8.11
CA LEU A 77 8.45 -3.09 -7.16
C LEU A 77 9.85 -3.13 -6.53
N GLN A 78 10.79 -2.48 -7.22
CA GLN A 78 12.18 -2.27 -6.76
C GLN A 78 12.22 -1.50 -5.44
N GLU A 79 11.19 -0.69 -5.15
CA GLU A 79 11.00 -0.06 -3.85
C GLU A 79 10.12 -0.94 -2.96
N ARG A 80 10.66 -1.35 -1.81
CA ARG A 80 9.89 -2.04 -0.77
C ARG A 80 8.79 -1.10 -0.28
N ILE A 81 7.56 -1.39 -0.66
CA ILE A 81 6.38 -0.84 0.00
C ILE A 81 6.53 -1.06 1.50
N LYS A 82 6.24 -0.03 2.28
CA LYS A 82 6.17 -0.14 3.73
C LYS A 82 4.73 -0.42 4.14
N LEU A 83 4.51 -1.14 5.24
CA LEU A 83 3.16 -1.40 5.75
C LEU A 83 2.36 -0.11 6.00
N ILE A 84 3.02 0.98 6.39
CA ILE A 84 2.39 2.31 6.55
C ILE A 84 1.79 2.86 5.26
N ASP A 85 2.23 2.39 4.09
CA ASP A 85 1.72 2.83 2.79
C ASP A 85 0.38 2.15 2.42
N ILE A 86 0.00 1.05 3.11
CA ILE A 86 -1.22 0.30 2.80
C ILE A 86 -2.47 1.17 2.93
N TYR A 87 -2.51 2.06 3.93
CA TYR A 87 -3.61 3.01 4.07
C TYR A 87 -3.74 3.91 2.84
N SER A 88 -2.62 4.49 2.38
CA SER A 88 -2.58 5.30 1.16
C SER A 88 -3.00 4.50 -0.08
N LEU A 89 -2.58 3.22 -0.18
CA LEU A 89 -2.99 2.33 -1.28
C LEU A 89 -4.50 2.08 -1.27
N ILE A 90 -5.10 1.80 -0.11
CA ILE A 90 -6.54 1.58 0.02
C ILE A 90 -7.31 2.85 -0.38
N CYS A 91 -6.88 4.03 0.09
CA CYS A 91 -7.48 5.29 -0.32
C CYS A 91 -7.42 5.51 -1.84
N LEU A 92 -6.28 5.20 -2.49
CA LEU A 92 -6.14 5.31 -3.95
C LEU A 92 -7.08 4.36 -4.71
N ILE A 93 -7.26 3.13 -4.23
CA ILE A 93 -8.15 2.14 -4.85
C ILE A 93 -9.61 2.62 -4.75
N LEU A 94 -10.00 3.11 -3.57
CA LEU A 94 -11.36 3.54 -3.27
C LEU A 94 -11.70 4.97 -3.74
N ASP A 95 -10.74 5.67 -4.35
CA ASP A 95 -10.88 7.09 -4.74
C ASP A 95 -11.23 8.01 -3.54
N LEU A 96 -10.58 7.76 -2.40
CA LEU A 96 -10.75 8.53 -1.17
C LEU A 96 -9.58 9.50 -0.97
N LYS A 97 -9.88 10.67 -0.40
CA LYS A 97 -8.86 11.58 0.12
C LYS A 97 -8.31 11.01 1.44
N PRO A 98 -7.01 10.67 1.54
CA PRO A 98 -6.44 10.16 2.78
C PRO A 98 -6.39 11.27 3.85
N ALA A 99 -6.62 10.88 5.11
CA ALA A 99 -6.27 11.69 6.26
C ALA A 99 -4.74 11.79 6.42
N PRO A 100 -4.21 12.74 7.20
CA PRO A 100 -2.77 12.82 7.48
C PRO A 100 -2.23 11.49 8.04
N ASN A 101 -1.17 10.97 7.42
CA ASN A 101 -0.52 9.70 7.78
C ASN A 101 0.94 9.70 7.30
N ASP A 102 1.76 8.78 7.81
CA ASP A 102 3.19 8.67 7.47
C ASP A 102 3.47 7.86 6.19
N GLY A 103 2.42 7.33 5.54
CA GLY A 103 2.52 6.59 4.29
C GLY A 103 2.83 7.49 3.10
N SER A 104 3.42 6.90 2.05
CA SER A 104 3.74 7.60 0.81
C SER A 104 2.90 7.07 -0.34
N VAL A 105 2.01 7.93 -0.86
CA VAL A 105 1.25 7.69 -2.09
C VAL A 105 2.18 7.38 -3.26
N CYS A 106 3.35 8.01 -3.35
CA CYS A 106 4.31 7.80 -4.44
C CYS A 106 4.81 6.36 -4.53
N ARG A 107 5.01 5.67 -3.39
CA ARG A 107 5.47 4.27 -3.34
C ARG A 107 4.41 3.29 -3.86
N VAL A 108 3.13 3.60 -3.66
CA VAL A 108 2.01 2.68 -3.97
C VAL A 108 1.23 3.07 -5.22
N ARG A 109 1.35 4.31 -5.71
CA ARG A 109 0.74 4.78 -6.96
C ARG A 109 1.08 3.88 -8.16
N PRO A 110 2.31 3.35 -8.30
CA PRO A 110 2.61 2.41 -9.38
C PRO A 110 1.79 1.13 -9.37
N MET A 111 1.21 0.73 -8.23
CA MET A 111 0.49 -0.53 -8.09
C MET A 111 -0.95 -0.47 -8.62
N VAL A 112 -1.48 0.73 -8.85
CA VAL A 112 -2.88 0.95 -9.21
C VAL A 112 -2.97 1.38 -10.67
N ARG A 113 -3.93 0.82 -11.40
CA ARG A 113 -4.25 1.23 -12.77
C ARG A 113 -4.81 2.64 -12.76
N TYR A 114 -4.25 3.51 -13.59
CA TYR A 114 -4.86 4.81 -13.83
C TYR A 114 -6.12 4.64 -14.69
N LYS A 115 -7.28 5.03 -14.18
CA LYS A 115 -8.47 5.24 -15.03
C LYS A 115 -8.18 6.45 -15.91
N SER A 116 -7.79 6.20 -17.16
CA SER A 116 -7.71 7.26 -18.16
C SER A 116 -9.11 7.88 -18.34
N ILE A 117 -9.21 9.20 -18.13
CA ILE A 117 -10.40 10.01 -18.44
C ILE A 117 -10.83 9.80 -19.91
N ALA A 118 -9.90 9.42 -20.80
CA ALA A 118 -10.21 9.12 -22.20
C ALA A 118 -11.19 7.95 -22.40
N ASN A 119 -11.35 7.05 -21.42
CA ASN A 119 -12.31 5.95 -21.51
C ASN A 119 -13.73 6.35 -21.09
N ILE A 120 -13.88 7.41 -20.30
CA ILE A 120 -15.20 7.94 -19.89
C ILE A 120 -15.85 8.69 -21.07
N ASN A 121 -15.04 9.38 -21.89
CA ASN A 121 -15.54 10.21 -22.99
C ASN A 121 -15.77 9.46 -24.32
N ARG A 122 -15.48 8.16 -24.39
CA ARG A 122 -15.70 7.37 -25.63
C ARG A 122 -17.15 6.91 -25.83
N LEU A 123 -18.06 7.12 -24.87
CA LEU A 123 -19.36 6.45 -24.86
C LEU A 123 -20.64 7.26 -25.17
N PRO A 124 -20.60 8.53 -25.67
CA PRO A 124 -21.79 9.02 -26.39
C PRO A 124 -21.51 9.70 -27.73
N ILE A 125 -20.28 10.11 -28.04
CA ILE A 125 -20.03 10.96 -29.22
C ILE A 125 -20.25 10.18 -30.53
N THR A 126 -19.80 8.93 -30.61
CA THR A 126 -20.02 8.07 -31.78
C THR A 126 -21.48 7.70 -31.98
N SER A 127 -22.22 7.43 -30.89
CA SER A 127 -23.65 7.10 -30.92
C SER A 127 -24.53 8.30 -31.32
N VAL A 128 -24.14 9.53 -30.96
CA VAL A 128 -24.87 10.74 -31.37
C VAL A 128 -24.66 11.02 -32.85
N ILE A 129 -23.43 10.88 -33.36
CA ILE A 129 -23.13 11.11 -34.78
C ILE A 129 -23.88 10.13 -35.68
N THR A 130 -23.92 8.84 -35.33
CA THR A 130 -24.64 7.84 -36.12
C THR A 130 -26.15 8.08 -36.10
N TYR A 131 -26.71 8.52 -34.99
CA TYR A 131 -28.14 8.83 -34.88
C TYR A 131 -28.52 10.07 -35.72
N VAL A 132 -27.70 11.11 -35.68
CA VAL A 132 -27.91 12.33 -36.46
C VAL A 132 -27.81 12.06 -37.96
N THR A 133 -26.81 11.30 -38.42
CA THR A 133 -26.69 10.95 -39.84
C THR A 133 -27.84 10.08 -40.32
N LEU A 134 -28.36 9.18 -39.49
CA LEU A 134 -29.54 8.38 -39.80
C LEU A 134 -30.79 9.25 -39.98
N ILE A 135 -31.01 10.23 -39.10
CA ILE A 135 -32.13 11.17 -39.20
C ILE A 135 -32.04 12.01 -40.46
N PHE A 136 -30.85 12.54 -40.79
CA PHE A 136 -30.65 13.30 -42.03
C PHE A 136 -30.89 12.44 -43.27
N PHE A 137 -30.43 11.19 -43.27
CA PHE A 137 -30.66 10.26 -44.38
C PHE A 137 -32.15 9.93 -44.55
N ILE A 138 -32.88 9.66 -43.45
CA ILE A 138 -34.33 9.40 -43.49
C ILE A 138 -35.09 10.66 -43.95
N SER A 139 -34.71 11.84 -43.45
CA SER A 139 -35.32 13.11 -43.85
C SER A 139 -35.08 13.41 -45.33
N TYR A 140 -33.86 13.21 -45.83
CA TYR A 140 -33.51 13.42 -47.23
C TYR A 140 -34.31 12.49 -48.16
N ASN A 141 -34.40 11.19 -47.83
CA ASN A 141 -35.15 10.24 -48.64
C ASN A 141 -36.69 10.45 -48.58
N ASN A 142 -37.23 10.96 -47.47
CA ASN A 142 -38.67 11.31 -47.38
C ASN A 142 -39.05 12.61 -48.10
N LEU A 143 -38.08 13.48 -48.42
CA LEU A 143 -38.30 14.73 -49.18
C LEU A 143 -38.20 14.54 -50.70
N HIS A 144 -37.75 13.37 -51.17
CA HIS A 144 -37.53 13.05 -52.58
C HIS A 144 -38.53 12.00 -53.15
N CYS A 145 -39.68 11.82 -52.50
CA CYS A 145 -40.84 11.10 -53.04
C CYS A 145 -41.88 12.07 -53.61
#